data_AF-A0A1V6EEF0-F1
#
_entry.id   AF-A0A1V6EEF0-F1
#
_cell.length_a   1.000
_cell.length_b   1.000
_cell.length_c   1.000
_cell.angle_alpha   90.00
_cell.angle_beta   90.00
_cell.angle_gamma   90.00
#
_symmetry.space_group_name_H-M   'P 1'
#
loop_
_entity.id
_entity.type
_entity.pdbx_description
1 polymer ?
#
loop_
_entity_poly.entity_id
_entity_poly.type
_entity_poly.pdbx_seq_one_letter_code
_entity_poly.pdbx_strand_id
1 'polypeptide(L)'
;MAGITPPEGMQGRDISPLLSGEKVPWREDFFYEHTFDHGGIPKSEGVVSRSIKYLRYIDQNPVYEELLDLQTDPHESTNLVADKAYADTLQRMRIRYRELRANACG
;
A
#
# COMPACT_ATOMS: atom_id res chain seq x y z
N MET A 1 -1.50 -26.97 -1.16
CA MET A 1 -1.82 -26.35 0.15
C MET A 1 -1.90 -27.41 1.23
N ALA A 2 -1.57 -27.08 2.48
CA ALA A 2 -1.48 -28.03 3.57
C ALA A 2 -2.84 -28.56 4.11
N GLY A 3 -3.98 -28.11 3.55
CA GLY A 3 -5.31 -28.62 3.89
C GLY A 3 -5.83 -28.20 5.28
N ILE A 4 -5.24 -27.17 5.88
CA ILE A 4 -5.62 -26.64 7.19
C ILE A 4 -6.36 -25.30 7.06
N THR A 5 -7.21 -25.00 8.05
CA THR A 5 -7.90 -23.71 8.14
C THR A 5 -6.92 -22.61 8.56
N PRO A 6 -6.83 -21.48 7.83
CA PRO A 6 -6.04 -20.33 8.23
C PRO A 6 -6.47 -19.78 9.61
N PRO A 7 -5.54 -19.30 10.45
CA PRO A 7 -5.87 -18.58 11.67
C PRO A 7 -6.70 -17.33 11.38
N GLU A 8 -7.55 -16.91 12.33
CA GLU A 8 -8.42 -15.74 12.19
C GLU A 8 -7.65 -14.44 11.91
N GLY A 9 -6.47 -14.25 12.53
CA GLY A 9 -5.61 -13.10 12.30
C GLY A 9 -4.83 -13.11 10.98
N MET A 10 -5.00 -14.13 10.12
CA MET A 10 -4.30 -14.18 8.84
C MET A 10 -4.92 -13.18 7.85
N GLN A 11 -4.20 -12.10 7.56
CA GLN A 11 -4.64 -11.06 6.60
C GLN A 11 -4.43 -11.44 5.12
N GLY A 12 -3.69 -12.52 4.86
CA GLY A 12 -3.47 -13.07 3.53
C GLY A 12 -4.70 -13.76 2.92
N ARG A 13 -4.62 -14.11 1.64
CA ARG A 13 -5.65 -14.92 0.95
C ARG A 13 -4.98 -16.07 0.22
N ASP A 14 -5.68 -17.19 0.11
CA ASP A 14 -5.25 -18.33 -0.69
C ASP A 14 -5.03 -17.92 -2.16
N ILE A 15 -3.84 -18.21 -2.68
CA ILE A 15 -3.43 -17.92 -4.06
C ILE A 15 -3.70 -19.08 -5.02
N SER A 16 -4.09 -20.25 -4.51
CA SER A 16 -4.29 -21.47 -5.30
C SER A 16 -5.28 -21.28 -6.47
N PRO A 17 -6.42 -20.57 -6.32
CA PRO A 17 -7.31 -20.31 -7.46
C PRO A 17 -6.64 -19.53 -8.58
N LEU A 18 -5.77 -18.56 -8.25
CA LEU A 18 -5.02 -17.79 -9.24
C LEU A 18 -4.01 -18.66 -10.01
N LEU A 19 -3.36 -19.60 -9.32
CA LEU A 19 -2.42 -20.55 -9.93
C LEU A 19 -3.10 -21.50 -10.90
N SER A 20 -4.36 -21.85 -10.63
CA SER A 20 -5.20 -22.67 -11.50
C SER A 20 -5.80 -21.89 -12.69
N GLY A 21 -5.52 -20.59 -12.81
CA GLY A 21 -6.08 -19.71 -13.84
C GLY A 21 -7.54 -19.33 -13.60
N GLU A 22 -8.08 -19.57 -12.41
CA GLU A 22 -9.45 -19.20 -12.07
C GLU A 22 -9.59 -17.68 -11.93
N LYS A 23 -10.69 -17.14 -12.45
CA LYS A 23 -11.03 -15.72 -12.28
C LYS A 23 -11.78 -15.53 -10.98
N VAL A 24 -11.05 -15.19 -9.93
CA VAL A 24 -11.61 -14.86 -8.61
C VAL A 24 -11.46 -13.36 -8.32
N PRO A 25 -12.40 -12.73 -7.58
CA PRO A 25 -12.19 -11.38 -7.08
C PRO A 25 -10.89 -11.31 -6.26
N TRP A 26 -10.01 -10.40 -6.63
CA TRP A 26 -8.72 -10.22 -5.96
C TRP A 26 -8.60 -8.84 -5.33
N ARG A 27 -7.52 -8.62 -4.59
CA ARG A 27 -7.24 -7.30 -4.01
C ARG A 27 -6.80 -6.34 -5.11
N GLU A 28 -7.28 -5.10 -5.01
CA GLU A 28 -6.91 -4.00 -5.92
C GLU A 28 -5.79 -3.12 -5.34
N ASP A 29 -5.61 -3.18 -4.02
CA ASP A 29 -4.56 -2.53 -3.27
C ASP A 29 -4.14 -3.35 -2.05
N PHE A 30 -3.03 -2.97 -1.45
CA PHE A 30 -2.57 -3.49 -0.18
C PHE A 30 -1.83 -2.41 0.63
N PHE A 31 -1.83 -2.59 1.94
CA PHE A 31 -1.02 -1.81 2.87
C PHE A 31 0.31 -2.50 3.12
N TYR A 32 1.36 -1.71 3.27
CA TYR A 32 2.64 -2.19 3.74
C TYR A 32 3.24 -1.21 4.74
N GLU A 33 4.11 -1.72 5.58
CA GLU A 33 4.82 -0.93 6.57
C GLU A 33 6.27 -1.38 6.73
N HIS A 34 7.11 -0.40 7.07
CA HIS A 34 8.46 -0.56 7.55
C HIS A 34 8.59 0.30 8.81
N THR A 35 8.30 -0.29 9.97
CA THR A 35 8.33 0.40 11.28
C THR A 35 9.55 0.03 12.13
N PHE A 36 10.39 -0.87 11.62
CA PHE A 36 11.61 -1.32 12.27
C PHE A 36 12.60 -0.16 12.41
N ASP A 37 13.29 -0.10 13.55
CA ASP A 37 14.27 0.96 13.81
C ASP A 37 15.62 0.59 13.19
N HIS A 38 15.99 1.30 12.13
CA HIS A 38 17.24 1.11 11.42
C HIS A 38 17.84 2.47 11.05
N GLY A 39 19.05 2.77 11.54
CA GLY A 39 19.63 4.12 11.51
C GLY A 39 19.86 4.75 10.13
N GLY A 40 19.65 4.02 9.03
CA GLY A 40 19.73 4.53 7.67
C GLY A 40 18.45 4.42 6.85
N ILE A 41 17.37 3.84 7.40
CA ILE A 41 16.11 3.62 6.67
C ILE A 41 14.97 4.22 7.51
N PRO A 42 14.39 5.35 7.06
CA PRO A 42 13.27 5.96 7.76
C PRO A 42 12.07 5.01 7.85
N LYS A 43 11.26 5.21 8.88
CA LYS A 43 10.02 4.44 9.05
C LYS A 43 9.00 4.90 8.02
N SER A 44 8.43 3.95 7.30
CA SER A 44 7.47 4.24 6.25
C SER A 44 6.25 3.35 6.31
N GLU A 45 5.13 3.90 5.86
CA GLU A 45 3.89 3.17 5.67
C GLU A 45 3.30 3.60 4.33
N GLY A 46 2.54 2.73 3.67
CA GLY A 46 1.96 3.09 2.39
C GLY A 46 0.88 2.16 1.88
N VAL A 47 0.20 2.63 0.84
CA VAL A 47 -0.76 1.87 0.05
C VAL A 47 -0.22 1.73 -1.36
N VAL A 48 -0.20 0.51 -1.86
CA VAL A 48 0.18 0.20 -3.24
C VAL A 48 -1.06 -0.34 -3.93
N SER A 49 -1.52 0.36 -4.96
CA SER A 49 -2.55 -0.10 -5.88
C SER A 49 -1.94 -0.52 -7.22
N ARG A 50 -2.77 -0.92 -8.18
CA ARG A 50 -2.29 -1.29 -9.53
C ARG A 50 -1.58 -0.17 -10.28
N SER A 51 -1.97 1.08 -10.08
CA SER A 51 -1.46 2.22 -10.84
C SER A 51 -0.96 3.38 -9.98
N ILE A 52 -1.36 3.45 -8.71
CA ILE A 52 -0.95 4.53 -7.81
C ILE A 52 -0.30 3.92 -6.57
N LYS A 53 0.81 4.51 -6.15
CA LYS A 53 1.46 4.24 -4.88
C LYS A 53 1.48 5.50 -4.04
N TYR A 54 1.14 5.36 -2.76
CA TYR A 54 1.10 6.45 -1.80
C TYR A 54 1.86 6.06 -0.54
N LEU A 55 2.86 6.88 -0.18
CA LEU A 55 3.79 6.62 0.92
C LEU A 55 3.80 7.75 1.93
N ARG A 56 4.09 7.40 3.19
CA ARG A 56 4.30 8.34 4.29
C ARG A 56 5.55 7.93 5.06
N TYR A 57 6.43 8.89 5.31
CA TYR A 57 7.59 8.72 6.19
C TYR A 57 7.22 9.24 7.58
N ILE A 58 6.83 8.31 8.44
CA ILE A 58 6.05 8.60 9.66
C ILE A 58 6.90 9.14 10.83
N ASP A 59 8.22 9.04 10.71
CA ASP A 59 9.19 9.56 11.68
C ASP A 59 9.66 10.98 11.36
N GLN A 60 9.25 11.55 10.22
CA GLN A 60 9.59 12.92 9.82
C GLN A 60 8.59 13.95 10.39
N ASN A 61 9.09 15.16 10.67
CA ASN A 61 8.27 16.28 11.10
C ASN A 61 8.60 17.56 10.29
N PRO A 62 7.68 18.05 9.43
CA PRO A 62 6.37 17.46 9.12
C PRO A 62 6.51 16.09 8.42
N VAL A 63 5.44 15.28 8.48
CA VAL A 63 5.40 13.99 7.76
C VAL A 63 5.61 14.23 6.28
N TYR A 64 6.60 13.57 5.70
CA TYR A 64 6.85 13.61 4.26
C TYR A 64 5.96 12.57 3.55
N GLU A 65 5.34 12.98 2.46
CA GLU A 65 4.42 12.17 1.66
C GLU A 65 4.93 12.03 0.23
N GLU A 66 4.68 10.87 -0.37
CA GLU A 66 4.91 10.65 -1.80
C GLU A 66 3.65 10.07 -2.46
N LEU A 67 3.34 10.57 -3.65
CA LEU A 67 2.31 10.05 -4.53
C LEU A 67 2.96 9.77 -5.88
N LEU A 68 2.89 8.52 -6.31
CA LEU A 68 3.58 8.02 -7.49
C LEU A 68 2.57 7.37 -8.41
N ASP A 69 2.64 7.71 -9.70
CA ASP A 69 1.83 7.09 -10.75
C ASP A 69 2.67 6.07 -11.50
N LEU A 70 2.40 4.79 -11.22
CA LEU A 70 3.17 3.65 -11.74
C LEU A 70 2.93 3.40 -13.23
N GLN A 71 1.90 3.99 -13.82
CA GLN A 71 1.64 3.86 -15.26
C GLN A 71 2.48 4.85 -16.07
N THR A 72 2.59 6.08 -15.58
CA THR A 72 3.32 7.15 -16.27
C THR A 72 4.78 7.25 -15.83
N ASP A 73 5.09 6.79 -14.62
CA ASP A 73 6.43 6.78 -14.03
C ASP A 73 6.76 5.41 -13.38
N PRO A 74 7.05 4.37 -14.19
CA PRO A 74 7.41 3.04 -13.69
C PRO A 74 8.69 3.02 -12.85
N HIS A 75 9.49 4.09 -12.88
CA HIS A 75 10.73 4.23 -12.13
C HIS A 75 10.56 5.01 -10.82
N GLU A 76 9.33 5.43 -10.48
CA GLU A 76 9.00 6.08 -9.21
C GLU A 76 9.89 7.30 -8.90
N SER A 77 10.19 8.10 -9.91
CA SER A 77 11.11 9.23 -9.87
C SER A 77 10.45 10.58 -9.58
N THR A 78 9.13 10.68 -9.76
CA THR A 78 8.38 11.94 -9.68
C THR A 78 7.34 11.90 -8.58
N ASN A 79 7.55 12.68 -7.52
CA ASN A 79 6.56 12.88 -6.46
C ASN A 79 5.45 13.87 -6.89
N LEU A 80 4.21 13.37 -6.97
CA LEU A 80 3.04 14.10 -7.45
C LEU A 80 2.20 14.76 -6.34
N VAL A 81 2.64 14.74 -5.08
CA VAL A 81 1.87 15.30 -3.94
C VAL A 81 1.51 16.79 -4.14
N ALA A 82 2.41 17.56 -4.74
CA ALA A 82 2.20 18.98 -4.99
C ALA A 82 1.46 19.28 -6.31
N ASP A 83 1.23 18.26 -7.15
CA ASP A 83 0.54 18.43 -8.41
C ASP A 83 -0.98 18.53 -8.21
N LYS A 84 -1.53 19.69 -8.57
CA LYS A 84 -2.97 19.97 -8.46
C LYS A 84 -3.83 19.03 -9.30
N ALA A 85 -3.31 18.50 -10.41
CA ALA A 85 -4.03 17.53 -11.23
C ALA A 85 -4.26 16.20 -10.49
N TYR A 86 -3.40 15.88 -9.51
CA TYR A 86 -3.49 14.66 -8.71
C TYR A 86 -4.14 14.86 -7.33
N ALA A 87 -4.67 16.06 -7.03
CA ALA A 87 -5.23 16.39 -5.70
C ALA A 87 -6.34 15.43 -5.24
N ASP A 88 -7.27 15.07 -6.13
CA ASP A 88 -8.34 14.12 -5.80
C ASP A 88 -7.80 12.71 -5.60
N THR A 89 -6.81 12.30 -6.40
CA THR A 89 -6.13 11.01 -6.24
C THR A 89 -5.39 10.94 -4.91
N LEU A 90 -4.65 12.00 -4.56
CA LEU A 90 -3.96 12.11 -3.27
C LEU A 90 -4.95 11.95 -2.11
N GLN A 91 -6.09 12.63 -2.17
CA GLN A 91 -7.08 12.55 -1.10
C GLN A 91 -7.72 11.16 -1.00
N ARG A 92 -8.04 10.51 -2.12
CA ARG A 92 -8.51 9.12 -2.13
C ARG A 92 -7.49 8.19 -1.51
N MET A 93 -6.22 8.32 -1.87
CA MET A 93 -5.15 7.46 -1.31
C MET A 93 -4.92 7.70 0.17
N ARG A 94 -5.02 8.95 0.67
CA ARG A 94 -4.98 9.28 2.10
C ARG A 94 -6.12 8.62 2.89
N ILE A 95 -7.34 8.63 2.34
CA ILE A 95 -8.49 7.93 2.93
C ILE A 95 -8.22 6.44 2.96
N ARG A 96 -7.81 5.86 1.82
CA ARG A 96 -7.55 4.43 1.69
C ARG A 96 -6.45 3.94 2.63
N TYR A 97 -5.40 4.74 2.80
CA TYR A 97 -4.35 4.49 3.78
C TYR A 97 -4.89 4.39 5.21
N ARG A 98 -5.78 5.30 5.64
CA ARG A 98 -6.37 5.25 6.99
C ARG A 98 -7.22 3.99 7.19
N GLU A 99 -8.01 3.62 6.19
CA GLU A 99 -8.84 2.40 6.23
C GLU A 99 -7.98 1.15 6.39
N LEU A 100 -6.95 0.98 5.55
CA LEU A 100 -6.13 -0.22 5.57
C LEU A 100 -5.24 -0.29 6.81
N ARG A 101 -4.72 0.86 7.28
CA ARG A 101 -3.94 0.92 8.52
C ARG A 101 -4.76 0.51 9.75
N ALA A 102 -6.02 0.94 9.82
CA ALA A 102 -6.92 0.53 10.92
C ALA A 102 -7.14 -0.99 10.94
N ASN A 103 -7.25 -1.62 9.77
CA ASN A 103 -7.39 -3.07 9.64
C ASN A 103 -6.08 -3.82 9.92
N ALA A 104 -4.92 -3.18 9.74
CA ALA A 104 -3.62 -3.78 10.01
C ALA A 104 -3.30 -3.84 11.51
N CYS A 105 -3.81 -2.90 12.31
CA CYS A 105 -3.59 -2.81 13.75
C CYS A 105 -4.66 -3.52 14.61
N GLY A 106 -5.54 -4.33 14.01
CA GLY A 106 -6.55 -5.16 14.68
C GLY A 106 -6.13 -6.62 14.75
#